data_AF-A0A077ZPJ1-F1
#
_entry.id   AF-A0A077ZPJ1-F1
#
_cell.length_a   1.000
_cell.length_b   1.000
_cell.length_c   1.000
_cell.angle_alpha   90.00
_cell.angle_beta   90.00
_cell.angle_gamma   90.00
#
_symmetry.space_group_name_H-M   'P 1'
#
loop_
_entity.id
_entity.type
_entity.pdbx_description
1 polymer ?
#
loop_
_entity_poly.entity_id
_entity_poly.type
_entity_poly.pdbx_seq_one_letter_code
_entity_poly.pdbx_strand_id
1 'polypeptide(L)'
;MPVQICPAPPPLFRRIGLAIGYWEPMALTDVTRSPGCMVNLGFSLPAFGKTAQGTAKKDEKQVNGAFCHVHWYKYPLTYWLNIITSLGCLEGGDLDIAYLSEIDPTWTDSSLTTILNPEAVIFANPIAQGACAADAIASAFNMPLDVLFWCAGSQGSMYPFNGQVSNESSPLQSSLLVSERMAFKLHRQGMIMETIGKNNAVCNEYPSPILPKERWRYQMVNMYPDSGQCHPFGRSVTRWETGKNPPNTKKNFGYLMWRKPLLMMLNGAVMASENVNTPENRQFLKQQENLSRQLREKPDHQLKAWAEKQVLENPLQRSDNHFLDELVRKQQASQDGKPRQGALYFVSFSIPEEGLKRMLGETRHYGIPATLRGMVNNDLKTTAEAVLSLVKDGATDGVQIDPTLFSQYGIRSVPALVVFCSQGYDIIRGNLRVGQALEKVAATGDCRQVAHDLLAGKGDSGK
;
A
#
# COMPACT_ATOMS: atom_id res chain seq x y z
N MET A 1 15.11 -11.90 28.60
CA MET A 1 14.73 -10.46 28.56
C MET A 1 15.98 -9.67 28.87
N PRO A 2 16.40 -8.70 28.04
CA PRO A 2 17.60 -7.93 28.31
C PRO A 2 17.35 -6.98 29.49
N VAL A 3 18.27 -6.97 30.45
CA VAL A 3 18.28 -5.98 31.54
C VAL A 3 18.70 -4.64 30.95
N GLN A 4 17.92 -3.60 31.23
CA GLN A 4 18.15 -2.23 30.75
C GLN A 4 18.36 -1.29 31.91
N ILE A 5 19.17 -0.26 31.67
CA ILE A 5 19.55 0.73 32.67
C ILE A 5 19.18 2.10 32.13
N CYS A 6 18.09 2.68 32.64
CA CYS A 6 17.63 4.00 32.24
C CYS A 6 18.09 5.07 33.23
N PRO A 7 18.59 6.23 32.75
CA PRO A 7 18.77 7.39 33.60
C PRO A 7 17.39 7.92 34.02
N ALA A 8 17.12 7.99 35.32
CA ALA A 8 16.00 8.78 35.83
C ALA A 8 16.40 10.27 35.90
N PRO A 9 15.46 11.21 35.74
CA PRO A 9 15.75 12.63 35.91
C PRO A 9 16.36 12.91 37.31
N PRO A 10 17.22 13.95 37.44
CA PRO A 10 18.08 14.17 38.61
C PRO A 10 17.31 14.29 39.94
N PRO A 11 17.91 13.90 41.09
CA PRO A 11 19.31 13.50 41.27
C PRO A 11 19.52 12.02 40.87
N LEU A 12 20.64 11.76 40.19
CA LEU A 12 21.04 10.53 39.47
C LEU A 12 20.60 9.19 40.10
N PHE A 13 19.41 8.71 39.78
CA PHE A 13 19.05 7.30 39.99
C PHE A 13 19.10 6.55 38.67
N ARG A 14 19.72 5.36 38.67
CA ARG A 14 19.63 4.41 37.56
C ARG A 14 18.45 3.49 37.81
N ARG A 15 17.50 3.51 36.89
CA ARG A 15 16.37 2.59 36.88
C ARG A 15 16.80 1.31 36.17
N ILE A 16 16.99 0.24 36.94
CA ILE A 16 17.26 -1.09 36.39
C ILE A 16 15.92 -1.75 36.14
N GLY A 17 15.71 -2.20 34.91
CA GLY A 17 14.48 -2.89 34.57
C GLY A 17 14.65 -3.93 33.49
N LEU A 18 13.63 -4.75 33.30
CA LEU A 18 13.57 -5.74 32.23
C LEU A 18 12.87 -5.13 31.02
N ALA A 19 13.49 -5.21 29.84
CA ALA A 19 12.81 -4.81 28.62
C ALA A 19 11.81 -5.89 28.21
N ILE A 20 10.54 -5.52 28.12
CA ILE A 20 9.45 -6.43 27.78
C ILE A 20 8.64 -5.86 26.63
N GLY A 21 8.44 -6.68 25.61
CA GLY A 21 7.58 -6.33 24.50
C GLY A 21 6.22 -6.94 24.69
N TYR A 22 5.18 -6.14 24.54
CA TYR A 22 3.79 -6.60 24.54
C TYR A 22 3.11 -6.12 23.26
N TRP A 23 2.02 -6.77 22.85
CA TRP A 23 1.26 -6.34 21.68
C TRP A 23 0.19 -5.35 22.14
N GLU A 24 0.32 -4.11 21.69
CA GLU A 24 -0.60 -3.01 21.96
C GLU A 24 -1.46 -2.76 20.71
N PRO A 25 -2.79 -2.73 20.82
CA PRO A 25 -3.63 -2.19 19.78
C PRO A 25 -3.40 -0.67 19.75
N MET A 26 -2.79 -0.17 18.68
CA MET A 26 -2.38 1.23 18.59
C MET A 26 -3.41 2.05 17.81
N ALA A 27 -3.94 1.47 16.75
CA ALA A 27 -4.76 2.21 15.81
C ALA A 27 -5.84 1.34 15.19
N LEU A 28 -6.95 1.98 14.87
CA LEU A 28 -8.02 1.41 14.09
C LEU A 28 -7.97 2.10 12.72
N THR A 29 -8.04 1.34 11.64
CA THR A 29 -8.04 1.91 10.29
C THR A 29 -9.27 1.48 9.51
N ASP A 30 -9.87 2.45 8.83
CA ASP A 30 -10.93 2.25 7.87
C ASP A 30 -10.39 2.42 6.46
N VAL A 31 -10.70 1.46 5.59
CA VAL A 31 -10.37 1.54 4.18
C VAL A 31 -11.62 1.50 3.34
N THR A 32 -11.85 2.59 2.61
CA THR A 32 -13.06 2.78 1.82
C THR A 32 -12.76 3.28 0.43
N ARG A 33 -13.60 2.88 -0.53
CA ARG A 33 -13.53 3.46 -1.88
C ARG A 33 -14.28 4.78 -1.96
N SER A 34 -15.21 5.04 -1.04
CA SER A 34 -15.91 6.33 -0.97
C SER A 34 -15.22 7.25 0.03
N PRO A 35 -14.96 8.52 -0.33
CA PRO A 35 -14.34 9.48 0.57
C PRO A 35 -15.25 9.74 1.78
N GLY A 36 -14.65 9.92 2.95
CA GLY A 36 -15.32 10.26 4.19
C GLY A 36 -16.20 9.13 4.75
N CYS A 37 -16.05 7.90 4.29
CA CYS A 37 -16.84 6.76 4.80
C CYS A 37 -16.09 6.08 5.97
N MET A 38 -16.56 6.28 7.20
CA MET A 38 -15.93 5.75 8.42
C MET A 38 -16.61 4.44 8.83
N VAL A 39 -16.16 3.31 8.27
CA VAL A 39 -16.78 1.99 8.43
C VAL A 39 -16.78 1.49 9.86
N ASN A 40 -15.71 1.75 10.63
CA ASN A 40 -15.59 1.33 12.02
C ASN A 40 -16.44 2.20 12.95
N LEU A 41 -16.59 3.50 12.63
CA LEU A 41 -17.46 4.41 13.37
C LEU A 41 -18.92 4.40 12.87
N GLY A 42 -19.19 3.77 11.73
CA GLY A 42 -20.53 3.56 11.19
C GLY A 42 -21.18 4.75 10.50
N PHE A 43 -20.51 5.90 10.38
CA PHE A 43 -21.05 7.09 9.70
C PHE A 43 -20.22 7.51 8.49
N SER A 44 -20.72 8.49 7.74
CA SER A 44 -19.97 9.14 6.67
C SER A 44 -19.99 10.65 6.85
N LEU A 45 -18.83 11.26 6.68
CA LEU A 45 -18.62 12.70 6.71
C LEU A 45 -18.99 13.31 5.35
N PRO A 46 -20.06 14.11 5.27
CA PRO A 46 -20.53 14.70 4.02
C PRO A 46 -19.58 15.79 3.47
N ALA A 47 -18.71 16.36 4.33
CA ALA A 47 -17.80 17.46 4.00
C ALA A 47 -16.83 17.16 2.85
N PHE A 48 -16.54 15.88 2.58
CA PHE A 48 -15.57 15.49 1.55
C PHE A 48 -16.16 15.37 0.13
N GLY A 49 -17.47 15.60 -0.04
CA GLY A 49 -18.13 15.66 -1.35
C GLY A 49 -17.98 14.39 -2.20
N LYS A 50 -18.60 14.36 -3.37
CA LYS A 50 -18.43 13.26 -4.34
C LYS A 50 -17.13 13.37 -5.15
N THR A 51 -16.35 14.42 -4.91
CA THR A 51 -15.31 14.91 -5.82
C THR A 51 -14.08 14.00 -5.88
N ALA A 52 -13.90 13.10 -4.92
CA ALA A 52 -12.79 12.13 -4.87
C ALA A 52 -13.30 10.69 -4.71
N GLN A 53 -14.35 10.29 -5.43
CA GLN A 53 -14.84 8.91 -5.36
C GLN A 53 -13.78 7.93 -5.88
N GLY A 54 -13.27 7.06 -5.01
CA GLY A 54 -12.25 6.07 -5.34
C GLY A 54 -12.73 5.10 -6.41
N THR A 55 -11.89 4.90 -7.41
CA THR A 55 -12.21 4.03 -8.54
C THR A 55 -11.80 2.61 -8.23
N ALA A 56 -12.61 1.65 -8.63
CA ALA A 56 -12.18 0.27 -8.76
C ALA A 56 -12.65 -0.22 -10.10
N LYS A 57 -11.73 -0.19 -11.07
CA LYS A 57 -12.04 -0.59 -12.42
C LYS A 57 -11.93 -2.10 -12.50
N LYS A 58 -13.08 -2.75 -12.67
CA LYS A 58 -13.18 -4.14 -13.08
C LYS A 58 -13.74 -4.16 -14.51
N ASP A 59 -13.04 -3.47 -15.41
CA ASP A 59 -13.34 -3.51 -16.83
C ASP A 59 -12.37 -4.45 -17.51
N GLU A 60 -12.88 -5.36 -18.33
CA GLU A 60 -12.12 -6.40 -19.08
C GLU A 60 -10.99 -5.85 -19.98
N LYS A 61 -10.86 -4.52 -20.08
CA LYS A 61 -9.92 -3.81 -20.97
C LYS A 61 -9.13 -2.68 -20.31
N GLN A 62 -9.12 -2.55 -18.97
CA GLN A 62 -8.28 -1.56 -18.29
C GLN A 62 -7.67 -2.16 -17.03
N VAL A 63 -6.33 -2.04 -16.89
CA VAL A 63 -5.50 -2.40 -15.71
C VAL A 63 -6.31 -2.32 -14.40
N ASN A 64 -6.38 -3.44 -13.66
CA ASN A 64 -7.09 -3.60 -12.39
C ASN A 64 -6.49 -2.72 -11.28
N GLY A 65 -6.67 -1.42 -11.42
CA GLY A 65 -6.32 -0.41 -10.45
C GLY A 65 -7.46 -0.18 -9.48
N ALA A 66 -7.13 -0.07 -8.19
CA ALA A 66 -8.04 0.40 -7.17
C ALA A 66 -7.46 1.65 -6.51
N PHE A 67 -8.33 2.61 -6.21
CA PHE A 67 -8.02 3.72 -5.34
C PHE A 67 -8.85 3.60 -4.07
N CYS A 68 -8.17 3.61 -2.92
CA CYS A 68 -8.80 3.52 -1.61
C CYS A 68 -8.38 4.70 -0.74
N HIS A 69 -9.35 5.23 -0.01
CA HIS A 69 -9.16 6.16 1.11
C HIS A 69 -8.92 5.39 2.40
N VAL A 70 -8.11 5.97 3.26
CA VAL A 70 -7.73 5.44 4.56
C VAL A 70 -8.03 6.48 5.65
N HIS A 71 -8.84 6.10 6.63
CA HIS A 71 -9.00 6.86 7.86
C HIS A 71 -8.23 6.12 8.97
N TRP A 72 -7.40 6.85 9.72
CA TRP A 72 -6.58 6.31 10.80
C TRP A 72 -7.03 6.92 12.12
N TYR A 73 -7.48 6.07 13.03
CA TYR A 73 -7.92 6.45 14.38
C TYR A 73 -6.89 6.02 15.40
N LYS A 74 -6.54 6.90 16.32
CA LYS A 74 -5.77 6.54 17.51
C LYS A 74 -6.65 5.70 18.43
N TYR A 75 -6.22 4.50 18.80
CA TYR A 75 -7.04 3.54 19.55
C TYR A 75 -6.30 2.99 20.78
N PRO A 76 -6.12 3.79 21.85
CA PRO A 76 -5.34 3.42 23.04
C PRO A 76 -6.12 2.52 24.01
N LEU A 77 -6.56 1.35 23.54
CA LEU A 77 -7.41 0.43 24.31
C LEU A 77 -6.74 -0.08 25.60
N THR A 78 -5.41 -0.27 25.56
CA THR A 78 -4.58 -0.69 26.71
C THR A 78 -4.67 0.29 27.88
N TYR A 79 -4.71 1.58 27.55
CA TYR A 79 -4.90 2.66 28.52
C TYR A 79 -6.34 2.61 29.09
N TRP A 80 -7.36 2.51 28.24
CA TRP A 80 -8.76 2.45 28.72
C TRP A 80 -9.07 1.24 29.59
N LEU A 81 -8.49 0.09 29.27
CA LEU A 81 -8.68 -1.15 30.02
C LEU A 81 -7.77 -1.25 31.26
N ASN A 82 -6.93 -0.23 31.52
CA ASN A 82 -5.95 -0.23 32.62
C ASN A 82 -5.15 -1.54 32.73
N ILE A 83 -4.82 -2.15 31.58
CA ILE A 83 -4.17 -3.48 31.53
C ILE A 83 -2.75 -3.42 32.11
N ILE A 84 -2.08 -2.29 31.91
CA ILE A 84 -0.73 -2.02 32.38
C ILE A 84 -0.79 -0.75 33.20
N THR A 85 -0.57 -0.86 34.52
CA THR A 85 -0.57 0.28 35.44
C THR A 85 0.85 0.84 35.68
N SER A 86 1.87 0.23 35.07
CA SER A 86 3.28 0.48 35.37
C SER A 86 3.94 1.52 34.46
N LEU A 87 3.86 2.78 34.88
CA LEU A 87 4.83 3.89 34.77
C LEU A 87 5.89 3.85 33.62
N GLY A 88 5.66 4.62 32.54
CA GLY A 88 6.77 5.26 31.80
C GLY A 88 6.57 5.55 30.31
N CYS A 89 5.85 4.72 29.54
CA CYS A 89 5.75 4.85 28.07
C CYS A 89 4.41 4.35 27.51
N LEU A 90 3.30 4.55 28.23
CA LEU A 90 1.97 4.23 27.68
C LEU A 90 1.47 5.46 26.90
N GLU A 91 1.13 5.26 25.62
CA GLU A 91 0.42 6.27 24.84
C GLU A 91 -0.99 6.45 25.42
N GLY A 92 -1.13 7.42 26.32
CA GLY A 92 -2.45 7.85 26.80
C GLY A 92 -3.24 8.58 25.72
N GLY A 93 -4.56 8.63 25.89
CA GLY A 93 -5.45 9.47 25.09
C GLY A 93 -6.86 8.90 24.93
N ASP A 94 -7.70 9.68 24.28
CA ASP A 94 -9.03 9.28 23.83
C ASP A 94 -8.99 8.80 22.36
N LEU A 95 -10.11 8.26 21.89
CA LEU A 95 -10.28 7.88 20.50
C LEU A 95 -10.24 9.16 19.68
N ASP A 96 -9.25 9.31 18.82
CA ASP A 96 -9.06 10.53 18.03
C ASP A 96 -8.87 10.18 16.56
N ILE A 97 -9.36 11.06 15.67
CA ILE A 97 -9.14 10.93 14.24
C ILE A 97 -7.74 11.46 13.93
N ALA A 98 -6.75 10.57 13.98
CA ALA A 98 -5.35 10.94 13.82
C ALA A 98 -4.98 11.26 12.36
N TYR A 99 -5.63 10.64 11.37
CA TYR A 99 -5.37 10.94 9.96
C TYR A 99 -6.58 10.67 9.06
N LEU A 100 -6.83 11.56 8.10
CA LEU A 100 -7.83 11.41 7.03
C LEU A 100 -7.16 11.57 5.68
N SER A 101 -7.17 10.52 4.88
CA SER A 101 -6.55 10.52 3.55
C SER A 101 -7.13 11.53 2.56
N GLU A 102 -8.37 11.94 2.77
CA GLU A 102 -9.11 12.87 1.92
C GLU A 102 -8.57 14.30 1.99
N ILE A 103 -7.98 14.67 3.13
CA ILE A 103 -7.39 15.99 3.36
C ILE A 103 -5.95 16.05 2.83
N ASP A 104 -5.32 14.89 2.65
CA ASP A 104 -3.94 14.79 2.20
C ASP A 104 -3.83 14.78 0.67
N PRO A 105 -3.40 15.88 0.02
CA PRO A 105 -3.25 15.93 -1.43
C PRO A 105 -2.20 14.92 -1.94
N THR A 106 -1.25 14.54 -1.09
CA THR A 106 -0.22 13.56 -1.44
C THR A 106 -0.83 12.16 -1.52
N TRP A 107 -1.88 11.85 -0.76
CA TRP A 107 -2.55 10.55 -0.83
C TRP A 107 -3.28 10.31 -2.16
N THR A 108 -3.78 11.37 -2.79
CA THR A 108 -4.51 11.30 -4.06
C THR A 108 -3.60 11.51 -5.27
N ASP A 109 -2.51 12.27 -5.12
CA ASP A 109 -1.57 12.57 -6.20
C ASP A 109 -0.25 11.77 -6.07
N SER A 110 -0.07 10.81 -6.98
CA SER A 110 1.17 10.04 -7.11
C SER A 110 2.40 10.93 -7.37
N SER A 111 2.24 12.05 -8.06
CA SER A 111 3.34 12.97 -8.40
C SER A 111 3.82 13.69 -7.15
N LEU A 112 2.90 14.21 -6.33
CA LEU A 112 3.23 14.82 -5.04
C LEU A 112 3.84 13.78 -4.08
N THR A 113 3.32 12.55 -4.06
CA THR A 113 3.93 11.47 -3.26
C THR A 113 5.36 11.19 -3.70
N THR A 114 5.64 11.19 -5.00
CA THR A 114 6.97 10.93 -5.55
C THR A 114 7.94 12.07 -5.23
N ILE A 115 7.46 13.31 -5.15
CA ILE A 115 8.26 14.46 -4.69
C ILE A 115 8.66 14.30 -3.22
N LEU A 116 7.74 13.86 -2.36
CA LEU A 116 8.02 13.65 -0.92
C LEU A 116 8.82 12.37 -0.62
N ASN A 117 8.72 11.39 -1.51
CA ASN A 117 9.38 10.08 -1.38
C ASN A 117 10.14 9.77 -2.67
N PRO A 118 11.22 10.52 -2.98
CA PRO A 118 11.97 10.32 -4.22
C PRO A 118 12.62 8.92 -4.27
N GLU A 119 12.85 8.28 -3.13
CA GLU A 119 13.34 6.91 -3.08
C GLU A 119 12.36 5.89 -3.68
N ALA A 120 11.07 6.24 -3.81
CA ALA A 120 10.09 5.42 -4.51
C ALA A 120 10.53 5.13 -5.95
N VAL A 121 11.22 6.08 -6.60
CA VAL A 121 11.77 5.91 -7.96
C VAL A 121 12.86 4.85 -7.97
N ILE A 122 13.71 4.81 -6.94
CA ILE A 122 14.77 3.80 -6.80
C ILE A 122 14.13 2.42 -6.63
N PHE A 123 13.10 2.28 -5.81
CA PHE A 123 12.45 0.99 -5.54
C PHE A 123 11.38 0.59 -6.58
N ALA A 124 11.04 1.46 -7.52
CA ALA A 124 10.14 1.15 -8.64
C ALA A 124 10.79 0.23 -9.68
N ASN A 125 12.09 -0.02 -9.58
CA ASN A 125 12.78 -0.90 -10.51
C ASN A 125 12.34 -2.38 -10.34
N PRO A 126 12.34 -3.19 -11.42
CA PRO A 126 11.89 -4.58 -11.37
C PRO A 126 12.67 -5.48 -10.41
N ILE A 127 13.95 -5.22 -10.17
CA ILE A 127 14.77 -6.00 -9.23
C ILE A 127 14.25 -5.79 -7.81
N ALA A 128 13.98 -4.54 -7.43
CA ALA A 128 13.40 -4.19 -6.14
C ALA A 128 11.97 -4.73 -5.97
N GLN A 129 11.13 -4.64 -7.02
CA GLN A 129 9.79 -5.21 -7.01
C GLN A 129 9.81 -6.75 -6.96
N GLY A 130 10.76 -7.38 -7.64
CA GLY A 130 11.01 -8.82 -7.60
C GLY A 130 11.47 -9.29 -6.22
N ALA A 131 12.25 -8.49 -5.50
CA ALA A 131 12.63 -8.79 -4.11
C ALA A 131 11.42 -8.92 -3.18
N CYS A 132 10.28 -8.27 -3.48
CA CYS A 132 9.07 -8.41 -2.70
C CYS A 132 8.48 -9.83 -2.74
N ALA A 133 8.85 -10.66 -3.72
CA ALA A 133 8.50 -12.09 -3.70
C ALA A 133 9.18 -12.82 -2.52
N ALA A 134 10.42 -12.46 -2.17
CA ALA A 134 11.11 -13.03 -1.02
C ALA A 134 10.43 -12.62 0.30
N ASP A 135 10.02 -11.36 0.41
CA ASP A 135 9.25 -10.86 1.56
C ASP A 135 7.87 -11.53 1.67
N ALA A 136 7.20 -11.78 0.54
CA ALA A 136 5.94 -12.49 0.49
C ALA A 136 6.06 -13.93 1.02
N ILE A 137 7.12 -14.64 0.62
CA ILE A 137 7.41 -16.00 1.11
C ILE A 137 7.72 -15.96 2.61
N ALA A 138 8.58 -15.05 3.05
CA ALA A 138 8.96 -14.94 4.46
C ALA A 138 7.76 -14.64 5.37
N SER A 139 6.92 -13.67 4.99
CA SER A 139 5.70 -13.30 5.73
C SER A 139 4.59 -14.36 5.66
N ALA A 140 4.58 -15.20 4.62
CA ALA A 140 3.65 -16.33 4.51
C ALA A 140 3.95 -17.42 5.55
N PHE A 141 5.23 -17.76 5.76
CA PHE A 141 5.63 -18.82 6.70
C PHE A 141 5.91 -18.34 8.12
N ASN A 142 6.50 -17.16 8.28
CA ASN A 142 6.95 -16.65 9.57
C ASN A 142 6.67 -15.14 9.72
N MET A 143 7.72 -14.32 9.58
CA MET A 143 7.73 -12.87 9.79
C MET A 143 8.17 -12.16 8.51
N PRO A 144 7.71 -10.94 8.25
CA PRO A 144 8.19 -10.13 7.14
C PRO A 144 9.68 -9.79 7.32
N LEU A 145 10.36 -9.50 6.21
CA LEU A 145 11.76 -9.09 6.17
C LEU A 145 11.86 -7.57 6.26
N ASP A 146 12.26 -7.05 7.42
CA ASP A 146 12.42 -5.61 7.65
C ASP A 146 13.46 -4.96 6.72
N VAL A 147 14.47 -5.71 6.26
CA VAL A 147 15.47 -5.26 5.28
C VAL A 147 14.82 -4.85 3.95
N LEU A 148 13.72 -5.52 3.58
CA LEU A 148 12.92 -5.23 2.39
C LEU A 148 11.78 -4.27 2.75
N PHE A 149 12.12 -3.13 3.37
CA PHE A 149 11.13 -2.19 3.91
C PHE A 149 10.19 -1.61 2.85
N TRP A 150 10.57 -1.60 1.56
CA TRP A 150 9.70 -1.15 0.47
C TRP A 150 8.66 -2.20 0.04
N CYS A 151 8.68 -3.39 0.65
CA CYS A 151 7.79 -4.50 0.38
C CYS A 151 6.81 -4.71 1.55
N ALA A 152 5.54 -4.94 1.20
CA ALA A 152 4.44 -5.32 2.07
C ALA A 152 4.11 -6.81 1.89
N GLY A 153 5.13 -7.67 1.86
CA GLY A 153 5.00 -9.10 1.62
C GLY A 153 4.11 -9.44 0.42
N SER A 154 3.11 -10.29 0.66
CA SER A 154 2.13 -10.74 -0.35
C SER A 154 1.18 -9.63 -0.82
N GLN A 155 1.14 -8.49 -0.15
CA GLN A 155 0.27 -7.37 -0.53
C GLN A 155 0.88 -6.53 -1.65
N GLY A 156 2.20 -6.56 -1.86
CA GLY A 156 2.87 -5.83 -2.94
C GLY A 156 3.88 -4.80 -2.42
N SER A 157 4.13 -3.74 -3.18
CA SER A 157 5.08 -2.70 -2.78
C SER A 157 4.42 -1.60 -1.94
N MET A 158 5.12 -1.17 -0.90
CA MET A 158 4.69 -0.06 -0.04
C MET A 158 4.79 1.30 -0.72
N TYR A 159 5.64 1.44 -1.74
CA TYR A 159 5.69 2.67 -2.53
C TYR A 159 4.75 2.59 -3.73
N PRO A 160 4.18 3.74 -4.16
CA PRO A 160 4.12 5.03 -3.46
C PRO A 160 3.19 5.00 -2.22
N PHE A 161 3.44 5.87 -1.22
CA PHE A 161 2.61 6.04 0.00
C PHE A 161 1.30 6.79 -0.28
N ASN A 162 0.50 6.23 -1.18
CA ASN A 162 -0.77 6.77 -1.62
C ASN A 162 -1.84 5.68 -1.72
N GLY A 163 -3.07 6.10 -2.01
CA GLY A 163 -4.23 5.21 -2.10
C GLY A 163 -4.28 4.35 -3.36
N GLN A 164 -3.35 4.51 -4.30
CA GLN A 164 -3.38 3.86 -5.61
C GLN A 164 -2.71 2.48 -5.56
N VAL A 165 -3.49 1.44 -5.87
CA VAL A 165 -3.03 0.06 -6.01
C VAL A 165 -3.11 -0.31 -7.47
N SER A 166 -1.98 -0.64 -8.11
CA SER A 166 -1.92 -0.94 -9.54
C SER A 166 -2.40 -2.35 -9.90
N ASN A 167 -2.24 -3.30 -8.97
CA ASN A 167 -2.59 -4.71 -9.14
C ASN A 167 -3.49 -5.18 -7.99
N GLU A 168 -4.79 -4.91 -8.07
CA GLU A 168 -5.76 -5.46 -7.11
C GLU A 168 -6.06 -6.93 -7.45
N SER A 169 -5.53 -7.86 -6.67
CA SER A 169 -5.89 -9.29 -6.77
C SER A 169 -7.18 -9.59 -6.02
N SER A 170 -7.37 -8.95 -4.87
CA SER A 170 -8.57 -8.99 -4.04
C SER A 170 -8.77 -7.63 -3.37
N PRO A 171 -10.02 -7.17 -3.19
CA PRO A 171 -10.32 -5.97 -2.39
C PRO A 171 -9.73 -6.00 -0.97
N LEU A 172 -9.53 -7.19 -0.40
CA LEU A 172 -8.89 -7.36 0.90
C LEU A 172 -7.38 -7.15 0.82
N GLN A 173 -6.74 -7.64 -0.24
CA GLN A 173 -5.32 -7.42 -0.49
C GLN A 173 -5.03 -5.92 -0.70
N SER A 174 -5.81 -5.27 -1.56
CA SER A 174 -5.64 -3.83 -1.84
C SER A 174 -5.89 -2.98 -0.61
N SER A 175 -6.91 -3.31 0.19
CA SER A 175 -7.22 -2.56 1.41
C SER A 175 -6.17 -2.72 2.51
N LEU A 176 -5.62 -3.93 2.69
CA LEU A 176 -4.50 -4.10 3.62
C LEU A 176 -3.24 -3.41 3.14
N LEU A 177 -2.94 -3.48 1.84
CA LEU A 177 -1.78 -2.79 1.29
C LEU A 177 -1.81 -1.30 1.63
N VAL A 178 -2.93 -0.61 1.36
CA VAL A 178 -3.03 0.83 1.66
C VAL A 178 -2.99 1.12 3.17
N SER A 179 -3.49 0.20 4.00
CA SER A 179 -3.39 0.32 5.46
C SER A 179 -1.94 0.21 5.95
N GLU A 180 -1.18 -0.76 5.44
CA GLU A 180 0.24 -0.93 5.74
C GLU A 180 1.08 0.24 5.21
N ARG A 181 0.73 0.79 4.04
CA ARG A 181 1.33 2.02 3.50
C ARG A 181 1.06 3.22 4.40
N MET A 182 -0.15 3.35 4.94
CA MET A 182 -0.48 4.43 5.87
C MET A 182 0.36 4.32 7.15
N ALA A 183 0.50 3.11 7.72
CA ALA A 183 1.38 2.90 8.87
C ALA A 183 2.83 3.35 8.56
N PHE A 184 3.38 2.95 7.40
CA PHE A 184 4.71 3.41 6.99
C PHE A 184 4.77 4.93 6.84
N LYS A 185 3.78 5.54 6.17
CA LYS A 185 3.71 6.97 5.96
C LYS A 185 3.78 7.75 7.27
N LEU A 186 2.99 7.34 8.26
CA LEU A 186 2.95 7.95 9.59
C LEU A 186 4.26 7.77 10.37
N HIS A 187 4.92 6.62 10.22
CA HIS A 187 6.28 6.38 10.72
C HIS A 187 7.29 7.35 10.12
N ARG A 188 7.27 7.52 8.80
CA ARG A 188 8.16 8.44 8.08
C ARG A 188 7.92 9.90 8.45
N GLN A 189 6.67 10.28 8.70
CA GLN A 189 6.28 11.62 9.17
C GLN A 189 6.59 11.85 10.66
N GLY A 190 7.07 10.84 11.38
CA GLY A 190 7.38 10.93 12.81
C GLY A 190 6.14 11.02 13.70
N MET A 191 4.95 10.73 13.17
CA MET A 191 3.70 10.69 13.95
C MET A 191 3.58 9.42 14.79
N ILE A 192 4.32 8.37 14.42
CA ILE A 192 4.42 7.13 15.18
C ILE A 192 5.82 7.02 15.75
N MET A 193 5.89 7.00 17.08
CA MET A 193 7.12 6.81 17.82
C MET A 193 7.29 5.34 18.20
N GLU A 194 8.52 4.89 18.38
CA GLU A 194 8.85 3.51 18.70
C GLU A 194 9.78 3.43 19.91
N THR A 195 9.92 2.23 20.49
CA THR A 195 10.83 1.93 21.60
C THR A 195 11.65 0.68 21.26
N ILE A 196 12.99 0.73 21.20
CA ILE A 196 13.83 -0.43 20.82
C ILE A 196 14.52 -1.00 22.04
N GLY A 197 14.57 -2.33 22.12
CA GLY A 197 15.28 -3.11 23.14
C GLY A 197 16.81 -3.04 23.13
N LYS A 198 17.40 -2.03 22.49
CA LYS A 198 18.84 -1.94 22.26
C LYS A 198 19.39 -0.88 23.20
N ASN A 199 20.06 -1.34 24.25
CA ASN A 199 20.65 -0.50 25.29
C ASN A 199 19.60 0.43 25.95
N ASN A 200 20.05 1.60 26.39
CA ASN A 200 19.26 2.66 27.00
C ASN A 200 18.19 3.28 26.06
N ALA A 201 17.97 2.74 24.84
CA ALA A 201 16.94 3.22 23.93
C ALA A 201 15.52 2.79 24.34
N VAL A 202 15.36 1.84 25.28
CA VAL A 202 14.04 1.51 25.86
C VAL A 202 13.48 2.66 26.70
N CYS A 203 14.36 3.56 27.16
CA CYS A 203 14.02 4.63 28.08
C CYS A 203 13.28 5.79 27.43
N ASN A 204 13.41 5.93 26.11
CA ASN A 204 12.86 7.05 25.35
C ASN A 204 12.14 6.51 24.12
N GLU A 205 11.07 7.18 23.74
CA GLU A 205 10.45 6.99 22.43
C GLU A 205 11.29 7.70 21.36
N TYR A 206 11.52 7.06 20.22
CA TYR A 206 12.29 7.61 19.12
C TYR A 206 11.51 7.48 17.81
N PRO A 207 11.65 8.44 16.86
CA PRO A 207 10.99 8.31 15.56
C PRO A 207 11.69 7.22 14.75
N SER A 208 10.92 6.27 14.20
CA SER A 208 11.43 5.25 13.28
C SER A 208 10.90 5.54 11.87
N PRO A 209 11.66 6.24 11.02
CA PRO A 209 11.20 6.62 9.68
C PRO A 209 11.04 5.42 8.73
N ILE A 210 11.70 4.30 9.04
CA ILE A 210 11.52 3.01 8.38
C ILE A 210 10.63 2.17 9.28
N LEU A 211 9.54 1.63 8.73
CA LEU A 211 8.59 0.79 9.44
C LEU A 211 9.26 -0.55 9.84
N PRO A 212 9.37 -0.89 11.14
CA PRO A 212 9.82 -2.21 11.58
C PRO A 212 8.67 -3.22 11.44
N LYS A 213 8.46 -3.76 10.24
CA LYS A 213 7.31 -4.63 9.91
C LYS A 213 7.17 -5.83 10.85
N GLU A 214 8.27 -6.36 11.39
CA GLU A 214 8.26 -7.47 12.34
C GLU A 214 7.53 -7.14 13.67
N ARG A 215 7.37 -5.87 13.99
CA ARG A 215 6.69 -5.39 15.21
C ARG A 215 5.25 -4.98 14.96
N TRP A 216 4.73 -5.24 13.77
CA TRP A 216 3.40 -4.87 13.34
C TRP A 216 2.56 -6.10 12.97
N ARG A 217 1.31 -6.07 13.43
CA ARG A 217 0.28 -7.05 13.11
C ARG A 217 -1.02 -6.33 12.81
N TYR A 218 -1.85 -6.94 11.99
CA TYR A 218 -3.19 -6.45 11.72
C TYR A 218 -4.22 -7.54 12.05
N GLN A 219 -5.42 -7.09 12.35
CA GLN A 219 -6.57 -7.93 12.61
C GLN A 219 -7.79 -7.32 11.94
N MET A 220 -8.59 -8.12 11.24
CA MET A 220 -9.82 -7.62 10.64
C MET A 220 -10.89 -7.43 11.71
N VAL A 221 -11.49 -6.25 11.76
CA VAL A 221 -12.64 -5.92 12.63
C VAL A 221 -13.93 -5.65 11.83
N ASN A 222 -13.81 -5.52 10.51
CA ASN A 222 -14.89 -5.15 9.60
C ASN A 222 -14.55 -5.65 8.17
N MET A 223 -15.45 -6.22 7.37
CA MET A 223 -16.90 -6.40 7.53
C MET A 223 -17.31 -7.64 8.33
N TYR A 224 -16.54 -8.71 8.26
CA TYR A 224 -16.69 -9.88 9.13
C TYR A 224 -15.42 -10.01 9.97
N PRO A 225 -15.48 -9.66 11.27
CA PRO A 225 -14.30 -9.62 12.11
C PRO A 225 -13.66 -11.00 12.24
N ASP A 226 -12.34 -11.04 12.25
CA ASP A 226 -11.55 -12.21 12.63
C ASP A 226 -10.86 -11.93 13.96
N SER A 227 -11.65 -11.90 15.03
CA SER A 227 -11.15 -11.59 16.36
C SER A 227 -10.20 -12.67 16.92
N GLY A 228 -10.17 -13.86 16.30
CA GLY A 228 -9.34 -14.99 16.73
C GLY A 228 -7.94 -15.02 16.11
N GLN A 229 -7.68 -14.25 15.05
CA GLN A 229 -6.40 -14.28 14.34
C GLN A 229 -5.80 -12.88 14.18
N CYS A 230 -4.56 -12.72 14.66
CA CYS A 230 -3.73 -11.56 14.36
C CYS A 230 -2.67 -11.97 13.34
N HIS A 231 -2.63 -11.30 12.20
CA HIS A 231 -1.71 -11.62 11.12
C HIS A 231 -0.51 -10.68 11.15
N PRO A 232 0.73 -11.16 10.96
CA PRO A 232 1.87 -10.29 10.74
C PRO A 232 1.70 -9.51 9.43
N PHE A 233 2.31 -8.33 9.37
CA PHE A 233 2.35 -7.52 8.16
C PHE A 233 2.90 -8.33 6.97
N GLY A 234 2.33 -8.08 5.79
CA GLY A 234 2.68 -8.77 4.55
C GLY A 234 2.14 -10.19 4.38
N ARG A 235 1.51 -10.81 5.41
CA ARG A 235 0.92 -12.14 5.25
C ARG A 235 -0.24 -12.11 4.25
N SER A 236 -0.28 -13.08 3.34
CA SER A 236 -1.29 -13.18 2.30
C SER A 236 -2.72 -13.29 2.85
N VAL A 237 -3.63 -12.48 2.29
CA VAL A 237 -5.07 -12.55 2.56
C VAL A 237 -5.69 -13.87 2.11
N THR A 238 -5.12 -14.52 1.11
CA THR A 238 -5.63 -15.79 0.54
C THR A 238 -5.82 -16.89 1.57
N ARG A 239 -5.13 -16.81 2.71
CA ARG A 239 -5.25 -17.77 3.82
C ARG A 239 -6.52 -17.63 4.63
N TRP A 240 -7.16 -16.46 4.64
CA TRP A 240 -8.25 -16.14 5.56
C TRP A 240 -9.38 -15.30 4.94
N GLU A 241 -9.23 -14.83 3.70
CA GLU A 241 -10.20 -13.97 3.01
C GLU A 241 -11.49 -14.70 2.61
N THR A 242 -11.46 -16.02 2.54
CA THR A 242 -12.61 -16.85 2.17
C THR A 242 -13.81 -16.52 3.04
N GLY A 243 -14.92 -16.14 2.41
CA GLY A 243 -16.18 -15.77 3.09
C GLY A 243 -16.23 -14.33 3.63
N LYS A 244 -15.10 -13.60 3.66
CA LYS A 244 -15.05 -12.22 4.19
C LYS A 244 -15.31 -11.14 3.15
N ASN A 245 -15.42 -11.51 1.88
CA ASN A 245 -15.68 -10.60 0.76
C ASN A 245 -16.86 -11.08 -0.11
N PRO A 246 -18.12 -10.88 0.33
CA PRO A 246 -19.30 -11.22 -0.47
C PRO A 246 -19.47 -10.24 -1.64
N PRO A 247 -20.01 -10.70 -2.78
CA PRO A 247 -20.16 -9.87 -3.99
C PRO A 247 -21.10 -8.66 -3.79
N ASN A 248 -22.05 -8.73 -2.85
CA ASN A 248 -23.08 -7.70 -2.65
C ASN A 248 -22.66 -6.60 -1.64
N THR A 249 -21.37 -6.32 -1.50
CA THR A 249 -20.85 -5.42 -0.45
C THR A 249 -20.09 -4.25 -1.04
N LYS A 250 -20.07 -3.13 -0.32
CA LYS A 250 -19.36 -1.90 -0.77
C LYS A 250 -17.83 -2.04 -0.73
N LYS A 251 -17.30 -3.20 -0.34
CA LYS A 251 -15.85 -3.50 -0.23
C LYS A 251 -15.12 -2.49 0.66
N ASN A 252 -15.77 -2.13 1.75
CA ASN A 252 -15.24 -1.28 2.79
C ASN A 252 -14.78 -2.19 3.94
N PHE A 253 -13.55 -2.02 4.40
CA PHE A 253 -12.93 -2.89 5.38
C PHE A 253 -12.35 -2.09 6.52
N GLY A 254 -12.17 -2.73 7.66
CA GLY A 254 -11.65 -2.11 8.86
C GLY A 254 -10.70 -3.05 9.57
N TYR A 255 -9.56 -2.52 9.99
CA TYR A 255 -8.49 -3.29 10.61
C TYR A 255 -8.06 -2.66 11.93
N LEU A 256 -7.81 -3.49 12.93
CA LEU A 256 -7.13 -3.13 14.15
C LEU A 256 -5.64 -3.40 13.97
N MET A 257 -4.83 -2.36 14.12
CA MET A 257 -3.40 -2.39 14.00
C MET A 257 -2.76 -2.56 15.37
N TRP A 258 -1.94 -3.60 15.48
CA TRP A 258 -1.20 -3.95 16.68
C TRP A 258 0.26 -3.63 16.46
N ARG A 259 0.82 -2.81 17.35
CA ARG A 259 2.25 -2.54 17.43
C ARG A 259 2.80 -3.31 18.62
N LYS A 260 4.07 -3.70 18.55
CA LYS A 260 4.77 -4.32 19.68
C LYS A 260 5.76 -3.33 20.31
N PRO A 261 5.35 -2.35 21.14
CA PRO A 261 6.29 -1.50 21.86
C PRO A 261 7.10 -2.29 22.88
N LEU A 262 8.26 -1.75 23.29
CA LEU A 262 9.07 -2.28 24.38
C LEU A 262 8.98 -1.35 25.59
N LEU A 263 8.57 -1.89 26.72
CA LEU A 263 8.53 -1.19 28.01
C LEU A 263 9.67 -1.67 28.91
N MET A 264 10.16 -0.79 29.78
CA MET A 264 11.05 -1.18 30.87
C MET A 264 10.22 -1.48 32.14
N MET A 265 10.22 -2.74 32.59
CA MET A 265 9.64 -3.11 33.88
C MET A 265 10.61 -2.78 35.00
N LEU A 266 10.20 -1.93 35.95
CA LEU A 266 10.95 -1.67 37.18
C LEU A 266 10.54 -2.66 38.27
N ASN A 267 11.51 -3.23 38.99
CA ASN A 267 11.31 -4.10 40.16
C ASN A 267 10.56 -5.42 39.93
N GLY A 268 10.59 -5.99 38.72
CA GLY A 268 10.01 -7.31 38.46
C GLY A 268 8.48 -7.40 38.53
N ALA A 269 7.79 -6.30 38.85
CA ALA A 269 6.34 -6.23 38.85
C ALA A 269 5.85 -5.69 37.49
N VAL A 270 5.61 -6.60 36.55
CA VAL A 270 4.47 -6.38 35.65
C VAL A 270 3.35 -7.24 36.13
N MET A 271 2.45 -6.55 36.80
CA MET A 271 1.05 -6.94 36.79
C MET A 271 0.58 -6.67 35.37
N ALA A 272 0.85 -7.59 34.43
CA ALA A 272 -0.09 -7.76 33.34
C ALA A 272 -1.33 -8.19 34.08
N SER A 273 -2.28 -7.27 34.22
CA SER A 273 -3.43 -7.51 35.07
C SER A 273 -4.00 -8.88 34.70
N GLU A 274 -4.17 -9.78 35.66
CA GLU A 274 -4.92 -11.03 35.42
C GLU A 274 -6.33 -10.72 34.85
N ASN A 275 -6.73 -9.44 34.92
CA ASN A 275 -7.94 -8.91 34.36
C ASN A 275 -8.01 -8.89 32.82
N VAL A 276 -6.93 -9.09 32.04
CA VAL A 276 -7.03 -9.02 30.55
C VAL A 276 -8.11 -9.96 29.99
N ASN A 277 -8.34 -11.10 30.65
CA ASN A 277 -9.36 -12.07 30.26
C ASN A 277 -10.51 -12.22 31.28
N THR A 278 -10.82 -11.16 32.05
CA THR A 278 -12.02 -11.20 32.91
C THR A 278 -13.30 -11.28 32.08
N PRO A 279 -14.37 -11.88 32.62
CA PRO A 279 -15.71 -11.76 32.05
C PRO A 279 -16.09 -10.30 31.76
N GLU A 280 -15.72 -9.33 32.62
CA GLU A 280 -16.02 -7.91 32.39
C GLU A 280 -15.28 -7.37 31.16
N ASN A 281 -13.98 -7.63 31.02
CA ASN A 281 -13.22 -7.16 29.85
C ASN A 281 -13.72 -7.80 28.55
N ARG A 282 -14.07 -9.09 28.58
CA ARG A 282 -14.72 -9.75 27.44
C ARG A 282 -16.09 -9.16 27.13
N GLN A 283 -16.88 -8.79 28.15
CA GLN A 283 -18.15 -8.10 27.96
C GLN A 283 -17.96 -6.71 27.40
N PHE A 284 -16.97 -5.94 27.86
CA PHE A 284 -16.63 -4.63 27.33
C PHE A 284 -16.19 -4.70 25.87
N LEU A 285 -15.31 -5.65 25.51
CA LEU A 285 -14.91 -5.88 24.12
C LEU A 285 -16.11 -6.26 23.25
N LYS A 286 -16.98 -7.17 23.73
CA LYS A 286 -18.24 -7.51 23.04
C LYS A 286 -19.20 -6.33 22.95
N GLN A 287 -19.25 -5.47 23.95
CA GLN A 287 -20.04 -4.24 23.94
C GLN A 287 -19.49 -3.27 22.90
N GLN A 288 -18.17 -3.11 22.78
CA GLN A 288 -17.57 -2.30 21.72
C GLN A 288 -17.82 -2.89 20.33
N GLU A 289 -17.69 -4.22 20.16
CA GLU A 289 -18.06 -4.89 18.90
C GLU A 289 -19.54 -4.65 18.57
N ASN A 290 -20.45 -4.83 19.54
CA ASN A 290 -21.87 -4.60 19.36
C ASN A 290 -22.20 -3.13 19.09
N LEU A 291 -21.55 -2.19 19.78
CA LEU A 291 -21.68 -0.76 19.55
C LEU A 291 -21.21 -0.41 18.14
N SER A 292 -20.07 -0.94 17.69
CA SER A 292 -19.59 -0.76 16.32
C SER A 292 -20.59 -1.30 15.29
N ARG A 293 -21.24 -2.45 15.56
CA ARG A 293 -22.31 -3.00 14.72
C ARG A 293 -23.55 -2.11 14.72
N GLN A 294 -23.98 -1.64 15.89
CA GLN A 294 -25.12 -0.72 16.02
C GLN A 294 -24.87 0.60 15.29
N LEU A 295 -23.67 1.18 15.44
CA LEU A 295 -23.27 2.41 14.75
C LEU A 295 -23.26 2.24 13.23
N ARG A 296 -22.87 1.06 12.72
CA ARG A 296 -22.95 0.73 11.28
C ARG A 296 -24.40 0.64 10.77
N GLU A 297 -25.33 0.17 11.60
CA GLU A 297 -26.76 0.04 11.24
C GLU A 297 -27.52 1.36 11.41
N LYS A 298 -27.19 2.12 12.46
CA LYS A 298 -27.78 3.42 12.83
C LYS A 298 -26.67 4.39 13.22
N PRO A 299 -26.24 5.27 12.28
CA PRO A 299 -25.23 6.29 12.57
C PRO A 299 -25.65 7.16 13.76
N ASP A 300 -24.79 7.26 14.77
CA ASP A 300 -25.01 8.16 15.91
C ASP A 300 -24.76 9.62 15.49
N HIS A 301 -25.79 10.47 15.62
CA HIS A 301 -25.73 11.89 15.27
C HIS A 301 -24.72 12.67 16.12
N GLN A 302 -24.55 12.34 17.40
CA GLN A 302 -23.59 13.01 18.27
C GLN A 302 -22.16 12.64 17.90
N LEU A 303 -21.89 11.35 17.63
CA LEU A 303 -20.57 10.89 17.21
C LEU A 303 -20.17 11.48 15.85
N LYS A 304 -21.12 11.53 14.91
CA LYS A 304 -20.93 12.20 13.62
C LYS A 304 -20.63 13.69 13.80
N ALA A 305 -21.39 14.39 14.65
CA ALA A 305 -21.14 15.81 14.94
C ALA A 305 -19.79 16.05 15.62
N TRP A 306 -19.36 15.17 16.52
CA TRP A 306 -18.03 15.19 17.13
C TRP A 306 -16.92 15.02 16.07
N ALA A 307 -17.06 14.05 15.16
CA ALA A 307 -16.09 13.83 14.09
C ALA A 307 -16.05 14.98 13.07
N GLU A 308 -17.20 15.53 12.69
CA GLU A 308 -17.30 16.75 11.88
C GLU A 308 -16.62 17.92 12.58
N LYS A 309 -16.83 18.08 13.89
CA LYS A 309 -16.20 19.12 14.70
C LYS A 309 -14.67 18.95 14.75
N GLN A 310 -14.15 17.74 14.91
CA GLN A 310 -12.70 17.51 14.91
C GLN A 310 -12.04 17.84 13.56
N VAL A 311 -12.72 17.56 12.44
CA VAL A 311 -12.26 17.97 11.11
C VAL A 311 -12.26 19.51 10.98
N LEU A 312 -13.25 20.18 11.57
CA LEU A 312 -13.38 21.64 11.57
C LEU A 312 -12.38 22.34 12.52
N GLU A 313 -12.00 21.70 13.63
CA GLU A 313 -11.07 22.24 14.64
C GLU A 313 -9.59 22.18 14.24
N ASN A 314 -9.27 21.45 13.16
CA ASN A 314 -7.96 21.50 12.47
C ASN A 314 -8.07 22.21 11.11
N PRO A 315 -8.42 23.51 11.04
CA PRO A 315 -8.48 24.21 9.78
C PRO A 315 -7.07 24.39 9.21
N LEU A 316 -6.86 23.94 7.98
CA LEU A 316 -5.70 24.31 7.16
C LEU A 316 -5.61 25.85 7.07
N GLN A 317 -4.40 26.42 7.12
CA GLN A 317 -4.25 27.88 7.00
C GLN A 317 -4.86 28.36 5.68
N ARG A 318 -5.42 29.58 5.64
CA ARG A 318 -6.06 30.12 4.41
C ARG A 318 -5.14 30.09 3.17
N SER A 319 -3.84 30.20 3.35
CA SER A 319 -2.82 30.04 2.30
C SER A 319 -2.80 28.63 1.71
N ASP A 320 -2.99 27.61 2.56
CA ASP A 320 -2.97 26.21 2.16
C ASP A 320 -4.24 25.85 1.38
N ASN A 321 -5.39 26.44 1.71
CA ASN A 321 -6.64 26.21 0.96
C ASN A 321 -6.54 26.70 -0.49
N HIS A 322 -5.95 27.87 -0.75
CA HIS A 322 -5.74 28.34 -2.14
C HIS A 322 -4.76 27.44 -2.90
N PHE A 323 -3.70 26.99 -2.23
CA PHE A 323 -2.75 26.03 -2.80
C PHE A 323 -3.40 24.67 -3.10
N LEU A 324 -4.24 24.17 -2.19
CA LEU A 324 -5.02 22.94 -2.35
C LEU A 324 -6.04 23.06 -3.47
N ASP A 325 -6.78 24.17 -3.60
CA ASP A 325 -7.72 24.41 -4.70
C ASP A 325 -6.99 24.46 -6.05
N GLU A 326 -5.83 25.12 -6.11
CA GLU A 326 -5.00 25.17 -7.31
C GLU A 326 -4.43 23.79 -7.66
N LEU A 327 -4.02 23.02 -6.65
CA LEU A 327 -3.59 21.62 -6.78
C LEU A 327 -4.73 20.73 -7.27
N VAL A 328 -5.93 20.79 -6.68
CA VAL A 328 -7.11 20.02 -7.09
C VAL A 328 -7.48 20.38 -8.53
N ARG A 329 -7.43 21.66 -8.93
CA ARG A 329 -7.65 22.08 -10.31
C ARG A 329 -6.58 21.53 -11.27
N LYS A 330 -5.30 21.55 -10.87
CA LYS A 330 -4.19 20.95 -11.63
C LYS A 330 -4.32 19.43 -11.71
N GLN A 331 -4.78 18.77 -10.65
CA GLN A 331 -4.94 17.33 -10.54
C GLN A 331 -6.14 16.84 -11.38
N GLN A 332 -7.24 17.59 -11.41
CA GLN A 332 -8.36 17.36 -12.33
C GLN A 332 -7.92 17.52 -13.79
N ALA A 333 -7.08 18.51 -14.10
CA ALA A 333 -6.50 18.67 -15.43
C ALA A 333 -5.46 17.58 -15.80
N SER A 334 -4.79 16.96 -14.82
CA SER A 334 -3.75 15.94 -15.02
C SER A 334 -4.29 14.50 -15.00
N GLN A 335 -5.42 14.22 -14.33
CA GLN A 335 -6.07 12.90 -14.35
C GLN A 335 -6.74 12.57 -15.70
N ASP A 336 -6.97 13.56 -16.56
CA ASP A 336 -7.32 13.37 -17.98
C ASP A 336 -6.10 12.99 -18.85
N GLY A 337 -4.92 12.77 -18.25
CA GLY A 337 -3.62 12.64 -18.91
C GLY A 337 -2.91 11.28 -18.79
N LYS A 338 -3.61 10.13 -18.62
CA LYS A 338 -2.98 8.85 -19.05
C LYS A 338 -2.62 9.01 -20.52
N PRO A 339 -1.40 8.65 -20.97
CA PRO A 339 -1.00 8.88 -22.35
C PRO A 339 -2.04 8.20 -23.24
N ARG A 340 -2.85 9.01 -23.92
CA ARG A 340 -3.89 8.55 -24.85
C ARG A 340 -3.26 7.89 -26.09
N GLN A 341 -1.93 7.85 -26.16
CA GLN A 341 -1.12 7.37 -27.26
C GLN A 341 0.19 6.75 -26.77
N GLY A 342 0.63 5.66 -27.41
CA GLY A 342 1.90 4.98 -27.11
C GLY A 342 2.00 3.62 -27.79
N ALA A 343 2.98 2.80 -27.37
CA ALA A 343 3.13 1.43 -27.87
C ALA A 343 3.50 0.44 -26.76
N LEU A 344 3.13 -0.83 -26.96
CA LEU A 344 3.47 -1.99 -26.12
C LEU A 344 3.98 -3.12 -27.01
N TYR A 345 5.02 -3.82 -26.58
CA TYR A 345 5.55 -4.98 -27.29
C TYR A 345 5.34 -6.26 -26.49
N PHE A 346 4.69 -7.27 -27.07
CA PHE A 346 4.30 -8.49 -26.37
C PHE A 346 5.23 -9.65 -26.75
N VAL A 347 5.81 -10.30 -25.74
CA VAL A 347 6.74 -11.42 -25.88
C VAL A 347 6.41 -12.56 -24.90
N SER A 348 7.04 -13.72 -25.07
CA SER A 348 6.92 -14.85 -24.14
C SER A 348 8.23 -15.63 -24.09
N PHE A 349 8.45 -16.34 -22.99
CA PHE A 349 9.57 -17.27 -22.82
C PHE A 349 9.54 -18.48 -23.76
N SER A 350 8.47 -18.66 -24.54
CA SER A 350 8.44 -19.64 -25.64
C SER A 350 9.35 -19.27 -26.81
N ILE A 351 9.81 -18.02 -26.88
CA ILE A 351 10.77 -17.54 -27.89
C ILE A 351 12.18 -17.92 -27.40
N PRO A 352 13.05 -18.48 -28.26
CA PRO A 352 14.44 -18.78 -27.91
C PRO A 352 15.15 -17.55 -27.34
N GLU A 353 16.01 -17.74 -26.34
CA GLU A 353 16.69 -16.66 -25.61
C GLU A 353 17.40 -15.65 -26.53
N GLU A 354 18.11 -16.14 -27.55
CA GLU A 354 18.78 -15.31 -28.56
C GLU A 354 17.80 -14.41 -29.34
N GLY A 355 16.61 -14.93 -29.67
CA GLY A 355 15.56 -14.17 -30.34
C GLY A 355 14.95 -13.13 -29.39
N LEU A 356 14.70 -13.53 -28.15
CA LEU A 356 14.13 -12.66 -27.13
C LEU A 356 15.07 -11.48 -26.79
N LYS A 357 16.38 -11.73 -26.61
CA LYS A 357 17.39 -10.69 -26.37
C LYS A 357 17.43 -9.65 -27.49
N ARG A 358 17.40 -10.12 -28.74
CA ARG A 358 17.38 -9.24 -29.92
C ARG A 358 16.13 -8.36 -29.96
N MET A 359 14.96 -8.96 -29.74
CA MET A 359 13.68 -8.24 -29.72
C MET A 359 13.63 -7.19 -28.62
N LEU A 360 14.08 -7.55 -27.41
CA LEU A 360 14.13 -6.66 -26.26
C LEU A 360 15.08 -5.47 -26.51
N GLY A 361 16.25 -5.72 -27.11
CA GLY A 361 17.17 -4.66 -27.51
C GLY A 361 16.57 -3.69 -28.54
N GLU A 362 15.80 -4.19 -29.51
CA GLU A 362 15.07 -3.33 -30.45
C GLU A 362 13.99 -2.50 -29.74
N THR A 363 13.21 -3.09 -28.83
CA THR A 363 12.16 -2.36 -28.10
C THR A 363 12.75 -1.23 -27.24
N ARG A 364 13.90 -1.48 -26.63
CA ARG A 364 14.67 -0.49 -25.87
C ARG A 364 15.07 0.70 -26.73
N HIS A 365 15.52 0.45 -27.97
CA HIS A 365 15.92 1.51 -28.90
C HIS A 365 14.77 2.49 -29.24
N TYR A 366 13.52 2.03 -29.21
CA TYR A 366 12.33 2.84 -29.48
C TYR A 366 11.61 3.31 -28.20
N GLY A 367 12.13 3.02 -27.00
CA GLY A 367 11.47 3.34 -25.73
C GLY A 367 10.15 2.60 -25.52
N ILE A 368 9.97 1.44 -26.17
CA ILE A 368 8.72 0.66 -26.09
C ILE A 368 8.84 -0.37 -24.96
N PRO A 369 7.96 -0.35 -23.95
CA PRO A 369 7.99 -1.34 -22.89
C PRO A 369 7.59 -2.73 -23.43
N ALA A 370 8.39 -3.74 -23.10
CA ALA A 370 8.10 -5.14 -23.40
C ALA A 370 7.22 -5.77 -22.31
N THR A 371 6.22 -6.56 -22.70
CA THR A 371 5.26 -7.24 -21.83
C THR A 371 5.39 -8.75 -22.00
N LEU A 372 5.68 -9.49 -20.92
CA LEU A 372 5.88 -10.94 -20.93
C LEU A 372 4.61 -11.71 -20.57
N ARG A 373 4.31 -12.75 -21.36
CA ARG A 373 3.23 -13.69 -21.06
C ARG A 373 3.73 -14.83 -20.18
N GLY A 374 3.20 -14.88 -18.96
CA GLY A 374 3.23 -16.08 -18.11
C GLY A 374 4.55 -16.34 -17.38
N MET A 375 4.55 -17.44 -16.64
CA MET A 375 5.68 -17.94 -15.88
C MET A 375 6.37 -19.07 -16.65
N VAL A 376 7.70 -19.11 -16.63
CA VAL A 376 8.50 -20.24 -17.07
C VAL A 376 8.06 -21.48 -16.29
N ASN A 377 7.57 -22.52 -16.98
CA ASN A 377 7.16 -23.80 -16.38
C ASN A 377 6.17 -23.70 -15.18
N ASN A 378 5.33 -22.66 -15.12
CA ASN A 378 4.48 -22.33 -13.95
C ASN A 378 5.26 -22.12 -12.64
N ASP A 379 6.57 -21.90 -12.72
CA ASP A 379 7.43 -21.66 -11.58
C ASP A 379 7.90 -20.20 -11.56
N LEU A 380 7.53 -19.51 -10.49
CA LEU A 380 7.83 -18.11 -10.28
C LEU A 380 9.33 -17.86 -10.08
N LYS A 381 10.07 -18.84 -9.53
CA LYS A 381 11.51 -18.73 -9.29
C LYS A 381 12.30 -18.75 -10.60
N THR A 382 12.10 -19.77 -11.44
CA THR A 382 12.70 -19.86 -12.78
C THR A 382 12.31 -18.67 -13.66
N THR A 383 11.09 -18.16 -13.53
CA THR A 383 10.66 -16.93 -14.21
C THR A 383 11.47 -15.72 -13.76
N ALA A 384 11.61 -15.52 -12.45
CA ALA A 384 12.37 -14.41 -11.90
C ALA A 384 13.85 -14.47 -12.31
N GLU A 385 14.44 -15.67 -12.29
CA GLU A 385 15.83 -15.90 -12.73
C GLU A 385 16.01 -15.60 -14.23
N ALA A 386 15.05 -16.00 -15.08
CA ALA A 386 15.08 -15.73 -16.51
C ALA A 386 14.86 -14.25 -16.85
N VAL A 387 13.99 -13.54 -16.11
CA VAL A 387 13.89 -12.07 -16.27
C VAL A 387 15.18 -11.40 -15.82
N LEU A 388 15.76 -11.86 -14.70
CA LEU A 388 16.99 -11.28 -14.16
C LEU A 388 18.19 -11.48 -15.09
N SER A 389 18.31 -12.62 -15.78
CA SER A 389 19.36 -12.83 -16.78
C SER A 389 19.22 -11.89 -17.98
N LEU A 390 18.00 -11.69 -18.49
CA LEU A 390 17.73 -10.76 -19.59
C LEU A 390 18.08 -9.31 -19.25
N VAL A 391 17.84 -8.88 -18.00
CA VAL A 391 18.20 -7.53 -17.53
C VAL A 391 19.72 -7.42 -17.29
N LYS A 392 20.34 -8.43 -16.68
CA LYS A 392 21.80 -8.44 -16.43
C LYS A 392 22.63 -8.42 -17.71
N ASP A 393 22.16 -9.08 -18.77
CA ASP A 393 22.82 -9.11 -20.07
C ASP A 393 22.61 -7.80 -20.88
N GLY A 394 21.92 -6.81 -20.32
CA GLY A 394 21.69 -5.50 -20.94
C GLY A 394 20.69 -5.53 -22.10
N ALA A 395 19.96 -6.63 -22.29
CA ALA A 395 19.00 -6.79 -23.37
C ALA A 395 17.75 -5.89 -23.20
N THR A 396 17.43 -5.47 -21.98
CA THR A 396 16.32 -4.55 -21.68
C THR A 396 16.54 -3.83 -20.35
N ASP A 397 15.93 -2.66 -20.16
CA ASP A 397 15.86 -1.95 -18.87
C ASP A 397 14.81 -2.55 -17.92
N GLY A 398 13.98 -3.48 -18.42
CA GLY A 398 12.98 -4.20 -17.65
C GLY A 398 11.95 -4.87 -18.54
N VAL A 399 11.12 -5.73 -17.95
CA VAL A 399 9.99 -6.33 -18.66
C VAL A 399 8.75 -6.27 -17.79
N GLN A 400 7.64 -5.82 -18.37
CA GLN A 400 6.36 -5.72 -17.69
C GLN A 400 5.71 -7.11 -17.64
N ILE A 401 5.35 -7.58 -16.45
CA ILE A 401 4.58 -8.81 -16.28
C ILE A 401 3.14 -8.40 -15.98
N ASP A 402 2.35 -8.23 -17.05
CA ASP A 402 0.93 -7.88 -16.95
C ASP A 402 0.08 -8.80 -17.84
N PRO A 403 -0.53 -9.86 -17.27
CA PRO A 403 -1.39 -10.76 -18.02
C PRO A 403 -2.69 -10.09 -18.51
N THR A 404 -3.07 -8.94 -17.93
CA THR A 404 -4.27 -8.20 -18.33
C THR A 404 -4.08 -7.52 -19.69
N LEU A 405 -2.87 -7.03 -20.01
CA LEU A 405 -2.58 -6.42 -21.31
C LEU A 405 -2.73 -7.42 -22.47
N PHE A 406 -2.35 -8.69 -22.26
CA PHE A 406 -2.56 -9.74 -23.27
C PHE A 406 -4.04 -9.96 -23.58
N SER A 407 -4.88 -9.90 -22.56
CA SER A 407 -6.33 -10.08 -22.69
C SER A 407 -6.98 -8.82 -23.28
N GLN A 408 -6.59 -7.64 -22.80
CA GLN A 408 -7.09 -6.33 -23.22
C GLN A 408 -6.95 -6.10 -24.73
N TYR A 409 -5.79 -6.42 -25.30
CA TYR A 409 -5.51 -6.26 -26.73
C TYR A 409 -5.75 -7.54 -27.56
N GLY A 410 -6.27 -8.61 -26.94
CA GLY A 410 -6.54 -9.87 -27.64
C GLY A 410 -5.28 -10.50 -28.27
N ILE A 411 -4.15 -10.44 -27.57
CA ILE A 411 -2.87 -11.00 -28.02
C ILE A 411 -2.82 -12.48 -27.69
N ARG A 412 -3.10 -13.31 -28.71
CA ARG A 412 -3.04 -14.78 -28.62
C ARG A 412 -1.69 -15.37 -29.07
N SER A 413 -0.97 -14.63 -29.92
CA SER A 413 0.32 -15.01 -30.51
C SER A 413 1.34 -13.91 -30.26
N VAL A 414 2.58 -14.30 -29.96
CA VAL A 414 3.73 -13.41 -29.81
C VAL A 414 4.85 -13.80 -30.80
N PRO A 415 5.72 -12.88 -31.23
CA PRO A 415 5.75 -11.46 -30.88
C PRO A 415 4.60 -10.64 -31.50
N ALA A 416 4.17 -9.59 -30.81
CA ALA A 416 3.18 -8.64 -31.31
C ALA A 416 3.46 -7.22 -30.83
N LEU A 417 3.37 -6.24 -31.72
CA LEU A 417 3.44 -4.81 -31.40
C LEU A 417 2.02 -4.24 -31.39
N VAL A 418 1.67 -3.54 -30.33
CA VAL A 418 0.43 -2.77 -30.23
C VAL A 418 0.79 -1.29 -30.18
N VAL A 419 0.25 -0.51 -31.10
CA VAL A 419 0.33 0.97 -31.06
C VAL A 419 -1.07 1.46 -30.75
N PHE A 420 -1.24 2.24 -29.70
CA PHE A 420 -2.53 2.78 -29.29
C PHE A 420 -2.55 4.30 -29.40
N CYS A 421 -3.72 4.86 -29.68
CA CYS A 421 -3.98 6.28 -29.85
C CYS A 421 -5.40 6.61 -29.35
N SER A 422 -5.79 7.88 -29.35
CA SER A 422 -7.11 8.32 -28.89
C SER A 422 -8.27 7.70 -29.69
N GLN A 423 -8.01 7.26 -30.92
CA GLN A 423 -9.00 6.69 -31.84
C GLN A 423 -9.12 5.16 -31.75
N GLY A 424 -8.17 4.46 -31.11
CA GLY A 424 -8.14 3.00 -31.09
C GLY A 424 -6.73 2.44 -30.90
N TYR A 425 -6.47 1.28 -31.52
CA TYR A 425 -5.17 0.65 -31.51
C TYR A 425 -4.93 -0.19 -32.78
N ASP A 426 -3.69 -0.19 -33.25
CA ASP A 426 -3.19 -1.06 -34.31
C ASP A 426 -2.39 -2.22 -33.71
N ILE A 427 -2.54 -3.42 -34.28
CA ILE A 427 -1.78 -4.60 -33.84
C ILE A 427 -1.01 -5.18 -35.03
N ILE A 428 0.31 -5.22 -34.91
CA ILE A 428 1.18 -5.97 -35.83
C ILE A 428 1.54 -7.29 -35.16
N ARG A 429 1.07 -8.40 -35.72
CA ARG A 429 1.42 -9.76 -35.27
C ARG A 429 2.49 -10.34 -36.17
N GLY A 430 3.46 -11.04 -35.58
CA GLY A 430 4.50 -11.77 -36.31
C GLY A 430 5.90 -11.21 -36.09
N ASN A 431 6.88 -11.85 -36.73
CA ASN A 431 8.31 -11.65 -36.49
C ASN A 431 8.93 -10.49 -37.30
N LEU A 432 8.19 -9.39 -37.46
CA LEU A 432 8.76 -8.18 -38.06
C LEU A 432 9.66 -7.48 -37.03
N ARG A 433 10.74 -6.85 -37.48
CA ARG A 433 11.54 -5.96 -36.63
C ARG A 433 10.67 -4.81 -36.15
N VAL A 434 10.93 -4.30 -34.94
CA VAL A 434 10.10 -3.24 -34.33
C VAL A 434 10.02 -2.01 -35.24
N GLY A 435 11.13 -1.62 -35.87
CA GLY A 435 11.16 -0.52 -36.85
C GLY A 435 10.26 -0.76 -38.06
N GLN A 436 10.29 -1.95 -38.65
CA GLN A 436 9.43 -2.32 -39.79
C GLN A 436 7.95 -2.39 -39.40
N ALA A 437 7.67 -2.84 -38.16
CA ALA A 437 6.32 -2.87 -37.64
C ALA A 437 5.77 -1.45 -37.45
N LEU A 438 6.58 -0.53 -36.90
CA LEU A 438 6.24 0.88 -36.79
C LEU A 438 6.07 1.55 -38.17
N GLU A 439 6.94 1.28 -39.14
CA GLU A 439 6.81 1.78 -40.52
C GLU A 439 5.49 1.32 -41.16
N LYS A 440 5.07 0.08 -40.89
CA LYS A 440 3.81 -0.46 -41.39
C LYS A 440 2.60 0.24 -40.75
N VAL A 441 2.65 0.52 -39.44
CA VAL A 441 1.62 1.30 -38.75
C VAL A 441 1.61 2.75 -39.27
N ALA A 442 2.77 3.35 -39.51
CA ALA A 442 2.92 4.69 -40.07
C ALA A 442 2.39 4.80 -41.52
N ALA A 443 2.46 3.71 -42.30
CA ALA A 443 1.95 3.69 -43.67
C ALA A 443 0.44 3.43 -43.76
N THR A 444 -0.11 2.53 -42.91
CA THR A 444 -1.45 1.95 -43.13
C THR A 444 -2.37 1.88 -41.90
N GLY A 445 -1.86 2.18 -40.69
CA GLY A 445 -2.63 2.06 -39.44
C GLY A 445 -3.57 3.25 -39.16
N ASP A 446 -4.33 3.14 -38.08
CA ASP A 446 -5.15 4.24 -37.56
C ASP A 446 -4.32 5.17 -36.65
N CYS A 447 -3.34 4.62 -35.94
CA CYS A 447 -2.43 5.34 -35.04
C CYS A 447 -1.13 5.78 -35.74
N ARG A 448 -1.22 6.19 -37.01
CA ARG A 448 -0.09 6.62 -37.86
C ARG A 448 0.82 7.67 -37.23
N GLN A 449 0.22 8.70 -36.62
CA GLN A 449 0.97 9.79 -36.01
C GLN A 449 1.86 9.30 -34.86
N VAL A 450 1.33 8.42 -34.02
CA VAL A 450 2.06 7.82 -32.89
C VAL A 450 3.24 6.99 -33.39
N ALA A 451 3.04 6.23 -34.48
CA ALA A 451 4.12 5.45 -35.08
C ALA A 451 5.20 6.35 -35.70
N HIS A 452 4.83 7.45 -36.34
CA HIS A 452 5.78 8.46 -36.81
C HIS A 452 6.58 9.07 -35.66
N ASP A 453 5.92 9.42 -34.55
CA ASP A 453 6.57 10.01 -33.39
C ASP A 453 7.55 9.02 -32.74
N LEU A 454 7.20 7.73 -32.66
CA LEU A 454 8.09 6.66 -32.18
C LEU A 454 9.28 6.41 -33.13
N LEU A 455 9.07 6.52 -34.44
CA LEU A 455 10.14 6.41 -35.43
C LEU A 455 11.07 7.63 -35.42
N ALA A 456 10.53 8.83 -35.18
CA ALA A 456 11.25 10.09 -35.10
C ALA A 456 12.00 10.24 -33.76
N GLY A 457 11.48 9.68 -32.68
CA GLY A 457 12.05 9.66 -31.33
C GLY A 457 13.31 8.81 -31.14
N LYS A 458 13.97 8.41 -32.23
CA LYS A 458 15.34 7.88 -32.23
C LYS A 458 16.31 8.96 -31.69
N GLY A 459 16.42 9.14 -30.37
CA GLY A 459 17.47 10.03 -29.84
C GLY A 459 17.45 10.52 -28.39
N ASP A 460 16.41 10.35 -27.58
CA ASP A 460 16.38 11.01 -26.24
C ASP A 460 16.77 10.09 -25.05
N SER A 461 17.57 9.06 -25.32
CA SER A 461 18.27 8.28 -24.28
C SER A 461 19.75 8.70 -24.26
N GLY A 462 20.01 9.87 -23.69
CA GLY A 462 21.36 10.43 -23.65
C GLY A 462 21.46 11.81 -22.99
N LYS A 463 20.99 11.96 -21.75
CA LYS A 463 21.52 12.90 -20.75
C LYS A 463 21.19 12.43 -19.34
#